data_AF-A0A261EQ09-F1
#
_entry.id   AF-A0A261EQ09-F1
#
_cell.length_a   1.000
_cell.length_b   1.000
_cell.length_c   1.000
_cell.angle_alpha   90.00
_cell.angle_beta   90.00
_cell.angle_gamma   90.00
#
_symmetry.space_group_name_H-M   'P 1'
#
loop_
_entity.id
_entity.type
_entity.pdbx_description
1 polymer ?
#
loop_
_entity_poly.entity_id
_entity_poly.type
_entity_poly.pdbx_seq_one_letter_code
_entity_poly.pdbx_strand_id
1 'polypeptide(L)' 'MAKKEQAGNSKRPNIFQRIGMFIKQVFDEIRKVVAPTGKELLGWSVSVFVFVLFLMIFVTTLDFGLGKLVMLIFG' A
#
# COMPACT_ATOMS: atom_id res chain seq x y z
N MET A 1 20.43 -32.08 51.71
CA MET A 1 20.38 -31.89 50.24
C MET A 1 19.50 -30.68 49.95
N ALA A 2 20.09 -29.50 49.79
CA ALA A 2 19.34 -28.26 49.60
C ALA A 2 18.99 -28.08 48.12
N LYS A 3 17.72 -28.26 47.76
CA LYS A 3 17.16 -27.87 46.47
C LYS A 3 16.99 -26.36 46.48
N LYS A 4 17.95 -25.65 45.88
CA LYS A 4 17.89 -24.21 45.64
C LYS A 4 16.76 -23.95 44.65
N GLU A 5 15.61 -23.51 45.16
CA GLU A 5 14.62 -22.80 44.35
C GLU A 5 15.27 -21.53 43.83
N GLN A 6 15.58 -21.53 42.53
CA GLN A 6 16.00 -20.31 41.84
C GLN A 6 14.75 -19.44 41.68
N ALA A 7 14.56 -18.55 42.66
CA ALA A 7 13.69 -17.39 42.57
C ALA A 7 14.20 -16.50 41.43
N GLY A 8 13.70 -16.74 40.22
CA GLY A 8 13.89 -15.89 39.05
C GLY A 8 13.16 -14.58 39.27
N ASN A 9 13.93 -13.56 39.65
CA ASN A 9 13.54 -12.15 39.80
C ASN A 9 12.54 -11.71 38.70
N SER A 10 11.28 -11.57 39.07
CA SER A 10 10.21 -10.98 38.27
C SER A 10 10.45 -9.47 38.14
N LYS A 11 11.44 -9.08 37.32
CA LYS A 11 11.60 -7.69 36.89
C LYS A 11 10.36 -7.32 36.07
N ARG A 12 9.63 -6.29 36.52
CA ARG A 12 8.55 -5.65 35.75
C ARG A 12 9.05 -5.43 34.31
N PRO A 13 8.25 -5.73 33.27
CA PRO A 13 8.72 -5.58 31.91
C PRO A 13 9.12 -4.12 31.66
N ASN A 14 10.42 -3.89 31.42
CA ASN A 14 10.96 -2.57 31.11
C ASN A 14 10.30 -2.03 29.82
N ILE A 15 10.20 -0.70 29.67
CA ILE A 15 9.69 -0.04 28.46
C ILE A 15 10.37 -0.58 27.18
N PHE A 16 11.66 -0.89 27.27
CA PHE A 16 12.45 -1.51 26.20
C PHE A 16 11.97 -2.93 25.83
N GLN A 17 11.48 -3.73 26.77
CA GLN A 17 10.90 -5.04 26.47
C GLN A 17 9.55 -4.93 25.76
N ARG A 18 8.74 -3.89 26.07
CA ARG A 18 7.49 -3.61 25.36
C ARG A 18 7.74 -3.21 23.91
N ILE A 19 8.71 -2.32 23.68
CA ILE A 19 9.11 -1.90 22.32
C ILE A 19 9.66 -3.10 21.52
N GLY A 20 10.50 -3.94 22.14
CA GLY A 20 10.99 -5.17 21.50
C GLY A 20 9.87 -6.15 21.10
N MET A 21 8.85 -6.29 21.95
CA MET A 21 7.65 -7.10 21.64
C MET A 21 6.85 -6.50 20.48
N PHE A 22 6.68 -5.18 20.44
CA PHE A 22 5.95 -4.48 19.38
C PHE A 22 6.63 -4.67 18.01
N ILE A 23 7.96 -4.48 17.94
CA ILE A 23 8.70 -4.72 16.69
C ILE A 23 8.52 -6.17 16.22
N LYS A 24 8.54 -7.12 17.15
CA LYS A 24 8.34 -8.54 16.83
C LYS A 24 6.94 -8.79 16.26
N GLN A 25 5.91 -8.17 16.84
CA GLN A 25 4.53 -8.23 16.34
C GLN A 25 4.39 -7.62 14.94
N VAL A 26 5.05 -6.48 14.66
CA VAL A 26 5.04 -5.86 13.32
C VAL A 26 5.64 -6.79 12.27
N PHE A 27 6.74 -7.48 12.58
CA PHE A 27 7.33 -8.47 11.68
C PHE A 27 6.41 -9.67 11.45
N ASP A 28 5.74 -10.16 12.50
CA ASP A 28 4.76 -11.23 12.39
C ASP A 28 3.56 -10.82 11.53
N GLU A 29 3.15 -9.55 11.57
CA GLU A 29 2.06 -9.02 10.74
C GLU A 29 2.49 -8.79 9.29
N ILE A 30 3.71 -8.29 9.05
CA ILE A 30 4.26 -8.13 7.70
C ILE A 30 4.34 -9.48 6.98
N ARG A 31 4.63 -10.57 7.69
CA ARG A 31 4.61 -11.92 7.11
C ARG A 31 3.22 -12.41 6.71
N LYS A 32 2.15 -11.82 7.28
CA LYS A 32 0.76 -12.13 6.91
C LYS A 32 0.28 -11.33 5.70
N VAL A 33 1.01 -10.28 5.31
CA VAL A 33 0.72 -9.57 4.07
C VAL A 33 1.13 -10.48 2.92
N VAL A 34 0.13 -11.00 2.22
CA VAL A 34 0.34 -11.88 1.06
C VAL A 34 1.01 -11.04 -0.03
N ALA A 35 2.25 -11.38 -0.37
CA ALA A 35 2.95 -10.71 -1.47
C ALA A 35 2.21 -11.05 -2.77
N PRO A 36 1.84 -10.03 -3.57
CA PRO A 36 1.07 -10.25 -4.78
C PRO A 36 1.88 -11.08 -5.78
N THR A 37 1.19 -11.93 -6.54
CA THR A 37 1.83 -12.65 -7.64
C THR A 37 2.12 -11.68 -8.79
N GLY A 38 3.20 -11.88 -9.55
CA GLY A 38 3.55 -10.98 -10.67
C GLY A 38 2.42 -10.82 -11.71
N LYS A 39 1.51 -11.79 -11.81
CA LYS A 39 0.34 -11.75 -12.69
C LYS A 39 -0.71 -10.73 -12.22
N GLU A 40 -0.92 -10.59 -10.91
CA GLU A 40 -1.85 -9.62 -10.34
C GLU A 40 -1.35 -8.19 -10.54
N LEU A 41 -0.04 -7.97 -10.37
CA LEU A 41 0.60 -6.68 -10.63
C LEU A 41 0.40 -6.23 -12.09
N LEU A 42 0.59 -7.14 -13.04
CA LEU A 42 0.32 -6.86 -14.45
C LEU A 42 -1.16 -6.54 -14.69
N GLY A 43 -2.08 -7.27 -14.07
CA GLY A 43 -3.51 -6.99 -14.16
C GLY A 43 -3.86 -5.58 -13.67
N TRP A 44 -3.28 -5.15 -12.54
CA TRP A 44 -3.47 -3.80 -12.00
C TRP A 44 -2.89 -2.73 -12.92
N SER A 45 -1.67 -2.93 -13.43
CA SER A 45 -1.05 -2.00 -14.37
C SER A 45 -1.86 -1.87 -15.66
N VAL A 46 -2.28 -2.99 -16.26
CA VAL A 46 -3.07 -2.99 -17.51
C VAL A 46 -4.42 -2.29 -17.32
N SER A 47 -5.10 -2.54 -16.20
CA SER A 47 -6.37 -1.85 -15.88
C SER A 47 -6.19 -0.33 -15.85
N VAL A 48 -5.13 0.15 -15.20
CA VAL A 48 -4.81 1.59 -15.16
C VAL A 48 -4.49 2.14 -16.55
N PHE A 49 -3.71 1.41 -17.36
CA PHE A 49 -3.41 1.82 -18.74
C PHE A 49 -4.67 1.98 -19.59
N VAL A 50 -5.59 1.03 -19.54
CA VAL A 50 -6.86 1.09 -20.27
C VAL A 50 -7.68 2.30 -19.84
N PHE A 51 -7.77 2.55 -18.53
CA PHE A 51 -8.49 3.70 -17.99
C PHE A 51 -7.88 5.04 -18.44
N VAL A 52 -6.56 5.17 -18.37
CA VAL A 52 -5.85 6.39 -18.81
C VAL A 52 -6.02 6.62 -20.31
N LEU A 53 -5.90 5.57 -21.13
CA LEU A 53 -6.13 5.65 -22.59
C LEU A 53 -7.54 6.14 -22.91
N PHE A 54 -8.55 5.63 -22.21
CA PHE A 54 -9.92 6.08 -22.38
C PHE A 54 -10.08 7.58 -22.07
N LEU A 55 -9.49 8.05 -20.95
CA LEU A 55 -9.52 9.47 -20.61
C LEU A 55 -8.79 10.34 -21.64
N MET A 56 -7.64 9.89 -22.16
CA MET A 56 -6.92 10.61 -23.22
C MET A 56 -7.78 10.79 -24.47
N ILE A 57 -8.47 9.74 -24.92
CA ILE A 57 -9.36 9.81 -26.08
C ILE A 57 -10.53 10.76 -25.81
N PHE A 58 -11.15 10.65 -24.64
CA PHE A 58 -12.28 11.49 -24.27
C PHE A 58 -11.91 12.97 -24.22
N VAL A 59 -10.84 13.30 -23.50
CA VAL A 59 -10.35 14.68 -23.36
C VAL A 59 -9.93 15.24 -24.72
N THR A 60 -9.19 14.48 -25.52
CA THR A 60 -8.82 14.88 -26.89
C THR A 60 -10.07 15.18 -27.72
N THR A 61 -11.09 14.33 -27.67
CA THR A 61 -12.33 14.55 -28.44
C THR A 61 -13.01 15.85 -28.01
N LEU A 62 -13.07 16.11 -26.71
CA LEU A 62 -13.63 17.36 -26.19
C LEU A 62 -12.79 18.58 -26.56
N ASP A 63 -11.46 18.50 -26.46
CA ASP A 63 -10.56 19.59 -26.84
C ASP A 63 -10.71 19.96 -28.32
N PHE A 64 -10.77 18.96 -29.20
CA PHE A 64 -11.00 19.18 -30.62
C PHE A 64 -12.41 19.70 -30.91
N GLY A 65 -13.43 19.14 -30.27
CA GLY A 65 -14.83 19.55 -30.46
C GLY A 65 -15.09 20.97 -29.98
N LEU A 66 -14.69 21.27 -28.74
CA LEU A 66 -14.82 22.59 -28.14
C LEU A 66 -13.90 23.60 -28.82
N GLY A 67 -12.67 23.24 -29.16
CA GLY A 67 -11.75 24.13 -29.88
C GLY A 67 -12.30 24.56 -31.24
N LYS A 68 -12.94 23.64 -31.98
CA LYS A 68 -13.65 23.96 -33.24
C LYS A 68 -14.87 24.85 -33.01
N LEU A 69 -15.64 24.60 -31.95
CA LEU A 69 -16.81 25.40 -31.62
C LEU A 69 -16.43 26.83 -31.21
N VAL A 70 -15.37 27.00 -30.42
CA VAL A 70 -14.85 28.30 -30.01
C VAL A 70 -14.35 29.08 -31.22
N MET A 71 -13.61 28.45 -32.14
CA MET A 71 -13.19 29.11 -33.39
C MET A 71 -14.37 29.54 -34.26
N LEU A 72 -15.49 28.82 -34.23
CA LEU A 72 -16.68 29.17 -35.02
C LEU A 72 -17.48 30.33 -34.38
N ILE A 73 -17.50 30.42 -33.05
CA ILE A 73 -18.25 31.45 -32.31
C ILE A 73 -17.44 32.75 -32.16
N PHE A 74 -16.13 32.65 -31.95
CA PHE A 74 -15.27 33.79 -31.62
C PHE A 74 -14.19 34.10 -32.68
N GLY A 75 -14.05 33.27 -33.71
CA GLY A 75 -13.23 33.56 -34.90
C GLY A 75 -14.06 34.22 -35.99
#